data_AF-A0A9P7EZL3-F1
#
_entry.id   AF-A0A9P7EZL3-F1
#
_cell.length_a   1.000
_cell.length_b   1.000
_cell.length_c   1.000
_cell.angle_alpha   90.00
_cell.angle_beta   90.00
_cell.angle_gamma   90.00
#
_symmetry.space_group_name_H-M   'P 1'
#
loop_
_entity.id
_entity.type
_entity.pdbx_description
1 polymer ?
#
loop_
_entity_poly.entity_id
_entity_poly.type
_entity_poly.pdbx_seq_one_letter_code
_entity_poly.pdbx_strand_id
1 'polypeptide(L)'
;MALVVDPNLEMVPDFAGNLYAGIRADLGAATNQTGEEVVARLTETWNADHNARVAEWNQDREAEARVLAEAERARTAQENEERTQWEAETERERTEAEKKKPKMNGFEHASSVGDYLTPRPAQYAIQKLTNFEYVELWYFSPEGCKDALKSSRSVADNDMSITRTDDQLTLRPTSAFKASKAAMADHELSFSIFLRAKNLFLIQISKAKWPQPNIDALSLFFWHLENHSIRNNSEIGDMVILTYASRVRQDWHDRLKRDEGFNIGNINENLIRTINEELWDKVRSRTWNIVRTQS
;
A
#
# COMPACT_ATOMS: atom_id res chain seq x y z
N MET A 1 -0.59 58.81 34.00
CA MET A 1 0.27 57.91 34.77
C MET A 1 0.68 58.64 36.04
N ALA A 2 -0.04 58.41 37.14
CA ALA A 2 0.42 58.87 38.44
C ALA A 2 1.68 58.07 38.79
N LEU A 3 2.76 58.74 39.17
CA LEU A 3 3.91 58.08 39.77
C LEU A 3 3.41 57.44 41.06
N VAL A 4 3.11 56.15 41.04
CA VAL A 4 2.73 55.42 42.25
C VAL A 4 4.03 55.23 43.04
N VAL A 5 4.22 56.09 44.02
CA VAL A 5 5.38 56.06 44.91
C VAL A 5 5.22 54.86 45.83
N ASP A 6 6.25 54.03 45.94
CA ASP A 6 6.27 52.89 46.84
C ASP A 6 6.11 53.37 48.29
N PRO A 7 4.99 53.07 48.97
CA PRO A 7 4.76 53.53 50.33
C PRO A 7 5.79 52.95 51.31
N ASN A 8 6.49 51.85 50.98
CA ASN A 8 7.57 51.32 51.81
C ASN A 8 8.79 52.27 51.93
N LEU A 9 8.87 53.28 51.06
CA LEU A 9 9.94 54.27 51.07
C LEU A 9 9.56 55.56 51.83
N GLU A 10 8.32 55.69 52.29
CA GLU A 10 7.87 56.85 53.05
C GLU A 10 8.37 56.77 54.51
N MET A 11 8.90 57.89 55.01
CA MET A 11 9.28 58.04 56.41
C MET A 11 8.23 58.85 57.17
N VAL A 12 8.05 58.53 58.46
CA VAL A 12 7.16 59.28 59.33
C VAL A 12 7.58 60.76 59.36
N PRO A 13 6.66 61.71 59.13
CA PRO A 13 6.97 63.12 59.28
C PRO A 13 7.40 63.45 60.70
N ASP A 14 8.38 64.34 60.86
CA ASP A 14 8.78 64.82 62.18
C ASP A 14 7.72 65.75 62.77
N PHE A 15 6.68 65.15 63.38
CA PHE A 15 5.61 65.86 64.07
C PHE A 15 6.10 66.60 65.33
N ALA A 16 7.31 66.29 65.82
CA ALA A 16 7.93 67.01 66.92
C ALA A 16 8.61 68.32 66.46
N GLY A 17 8.91 68.45 65.18
CA GLY A 17 9.57 69.58 64.56
C GLY A 17 8.81 70.91 64.67
N ASN A 18 9.54 72.02 64.51
CA ASN A 18 9.01 73.37 64.65
C ASN A 18 7.89 73.71 63.66
N LEU A 19 7.83 73.03 62.51
CA LEU A 19 6.79 73.23 61.48
C LEU A 19 5.38 72.89 61.99
N TYR A 20 5.26 71.95 62.93
CA TYR A 20 3.98 71.51 63.50
C TYR A 20 3.67 72.18 64.84
N ALA A 21 4.50 73.11 65.33
CA ALA A 21 4.33 73.72 66.65
C ALA A 21 2.98 74.45 66.83
N GLY A 22 2.55 75.22 65.82
CA GLY A 22 1.25 75.91 65.85
C GLY A 22 0.07 74.94 65.84
N ILE A 23 0.11 73.94 64.95
CA ILE A 23 -0.93 72.92 64.81
C ILE A 23 -1.06 72.08 66.10
N ARG A 24 0.06 71.76 66.77
CA ARG A 24 0.06 71.05 68.06
C ARG A 24 -0.58 71.87 69.19
N ALA A 25 -0.34 73.18 69.23
CA ALA A 25 -0.91 74.06 70.25
C ALA A 25 -2.44 74.19 70.10
N ASP A 26 -2.92 74.35 68.86
CA ASP A 26 -4.35 74.46 68.56
C ASP A 26 -5.10 73.14 68.84
N LEU A 27 -4.52 71.99 68.45
CA LEU A 27 -5.07 70.66 68.74
C LEU A 27 -5.06 70.36 70.25
N GLY A 28 -3.96 70.65 70.95
CA GLY A 28 -3.86 70.42 72.39
C GLY A 28 -4.86 71.23 73.20
N ALA A 29 -5.13 72.49 72.81
CA ALA A 29 -6.15 73.32 73.43
C ALA A 29 -7.59 72.82 73.15
N ALA A 30 -7.85 72.29 71.95
CA ALA A 30 -9.16 71.78 71.56
C ALA A 30 -9.50 70.40 72.14
N THR A 31 -8.49 69.54 72.38
CA THR A 31 -8.68 68.17 72.89
C THR A 31 -8.30 68.00 74.36
N ASN A 32 -7.79 69.06 75.00
CA ASN A 32 -7.27 69.05 76.37
C ASN A 32 -6.11 68.04 76.57
N GLN A 33 -5.24 67.94 75.55
CA GLN A 33 -4.09 67.02 75.49
C GLN A 33 -2.78 67.80 75.54
N THR A 34 -1.73 67.18 76.08
CA THR A 34 -0.36 67.72 76.07
C THR A 34 0.26 67.64 74.66
N GLY A 35 1.26 68.48 74.38
CA GLY A 35 1.94 68.48 73.08
C GLY A 35 2.57 67.12 72.71
N GLU A 36 3.00 66.33 73.69
CA GLU A 36 3.52 64.98 73.50
C GLU A 36 2.40 63.99 73.12
N GLU A 37 1.23 64.08 73.76
CA GLU A 37 0.07 63.26 73.42
C GLU A 37 -0.47 63.56 72.02
N VAL A 38 -0.42 64.83 71.59
CA VAL A 38 -0.79 65.22 70.22
C VAL A 38 0.21 64.66 69.19
N VAL A 39 1.51 64.68 69.47
CA VAL A 39 2.54 64.06 68.60
C VAL A 39 2.35 62.55 68.53
N ALA A 40 2.10 61.88 69.66
CA ALA A 40 1.87 60.44 69.70
C ALA A 40 0.62 60.06 68.88
N ARG A 41 -0.48 60.81 69.03
CA ARG A 41 -1.72 60.59 68.27
C ARG A 41 -1.53 60.80 66.77
N LEU A 42 -0.81 61.84 66.34
CA LEU A 42 -0.50 62.09 64.92
C LEU A 42 0.39 60.99 64.35
N THR A 43 1.39 60.55 65.11
CA THR A 43 2.29 59.46 64.73
C THR A 43 1.54 58.13 64.60
N GLU A 44 0.67 57.80 65.56
CA GLU A 44 -0.13 56.58 65.53
C GLU A 44 -1.13 56.58 64.37
N THR A 45 -1.80 57.70 64.12
CA THR A 45 -2.73 57.85 63.00
C THR A 45 -2.00 57.72 61.66
N TRP A 46 -0.82 58.34 61.52
CA TRP A 46 0.00 58.21 60.32
C TRP A 46 0.52 56.79 60.12
N ASN A 47 0.99 56.12 61.19
CA ASN A 47 1.45 54.74 61.13
C ASN A 47 0.31 53.78 60.73
N ALA A 48 -0.91 53.99 61.23
CA ALA A 48 -2.05 53.19 60.85
C ALA A 48 -2.38 53.32 59.35
N ASP A 49 -2.40 54.55 58.83
CA ASP A 49 -2.63 54.83 57.41
C ASP A 49 -1.48 54.30 56.52
N HIS A 50 -0.23 54.56 56.91
CA HIS A 50 0.96 54.09 56.20
C HIS A 50 1.03 52.55 56.16
N ASN A 51 0.77 51.87 57.29
CA ASN A 51 0.73 50.42 57.34
C ASN A 51 -0.40 49.85 56.47
N ALA A 52 -1.56 50.51 56.40
CA ALA A 52 -2.65 50.12 55.52
C ALA A 52 -2.24 50.25 54.03
N ARG A 53 -1.61 51.37 53.65
CA ARG A 53 -1.09 51.60 52.28
C ARG A 53 0.02 50.62 51.90
N VAL A 54 0.93 50.31 52.82
CA VAL A 54 1.97 49.28 52.62
C VAL A 54 1.37 47.90 52.47
N ALA A 55 0.35 47.55 53.27
CA ALA A 55 -0.32 46.26 53.16
C ALA A 55 -1.05 46.09 51.82
N GLU A 56 -1.78 47.11 51.37
CA GLU A 56 -2.46 47.12 50.06
C GLU A 56 -1.45 47.01 48.91
N TRP A 57 -0.37 47.81 48.96
CA TRP A 57 0.71 47.75 47.97
C TRP A 57 1.38 46.37 47.89
N ASN A 58 1.69 45.76 49.04
CA ASN A 58 2.30 44.43 49.08
C ASN A 58 1.34 43.36 48.58
N GLN A 59 0.04 43.46 48.86
CA GLN A 59 -0.97 42.56 48.31
C GLN A 59 -1.06 42.67 46.78
N ASP A 60 -1.03 43.88 46.23
CA ASP A 60 -1.02 44.09 44.78
C ASP A 60 0.23 43.51 44.12
N ARG A 61 1.42 43.73 44.72
CA ARG A 61 2.70 43.17 44.26
C ARG A 61 2.70 41.64 44.31
N GLU A 62 2.16 41.04 45.37
CA GLU A 62 2.02 39.59 45.48
C GLU A 62 1.02 39.03 44.46
N ALA A 63 -0.08 39.72 44.20
CA ALA A 63 -1.06 39.33 43.20
C ALA A 63 -0.45 39.38 41.79
N GLU A 64 0.26 40.46 41.44
CA GLU A 64 1.01 40.59 40.18
C GLU A 64 2.05 39.46 40.03
N ALA A 65 2.82 39.19 41.09
CA ALA A 65 3.83 38.13 41.08
C ALA A 65 3.20 36.73 40.89
N ARG A 66 2.04 36.46 41.50
CA ARG A 66 1.31 35.20 41.32
C ARG A 66 0.81 35.03 39.89
N VAL A 67 0.23 36.08 39.30
CA VAL A 67 -0.24 36.07 37.90
C VAL A 67 0.93 35.81 36.95
N LEU A 68 2.06 36.48 37.15
CA LEU A 68 3.24 36.28 36.32
C LEU A 68 3.80 34.85 36.45
N ALA A 69 3.89 34.33 37.68
CA ALA A 69 4.35 32.97 37.94
C ALA A 69 3.40 31.90 37.40
N GLU A 70 2.10 32.16 37.35
CA GLU A 70 1.11 31.28 36.73
C GLU A 70 1.20 31.33 35.20
N ALA A 71 1.34 32.52 34.61
CA ALA A 71 1.54 32.69 33.17
C ALA A 71 2.84 32.01 32.68
N GLU A 72 3.93 32.11 33.45
CA GLU A 72 5.18 31.45 33.12
C GLU A 72 5.08 29.92 33.23
N ARG A 73 4.40 29.41 34.26
CA ARG A 73 4.09 27.97 34.38
C ARG A 73 3.22 27.48 33.23
N ALA A 74 2.22 28.24 32.82
CA ALA A 74 1.37 27.91 31.68
C ALA A 74 2.17 27.88 30.36
N ARG A 75 3.05 28.87 30.13
CA ARG A 75 3.93 28.90 28.96
C ARG A 75 4.86 27.69 28.92
N THR A 76 5.52 27.36 30.03
CA THR A 76 6.41 26.20 30.10
C THR A 76 5.66 24.88 29.94
N ALA A 77 4.45 24.77 30.50
CA ALA A 77 3.60 23.60 30.31
C ALA A 77 3.22 23.42 28.83
N GLN A 78 2.84 24.51 28.15
CA GLN A 78 2.52 24.49 26.73
C GLN A 78 3.74 24.12 25.87
N GLU A 79 4.90 24.74 26.10
CA GLU A 79 6.14 24.41 25.38
C GLU A 79 6.55 22.94 25.56
N ASN A 80 6.34 22.38 26.75
CA ASN A 80 6.64 20.98 27.03
C ASN A 80 5.63 20.04 26.36
N GLU A 81 4.36 20.42 26.32
CA GLU A 81 3.31 19.65 25.63
C GLU A 81 3.54 19.66 24.11
N GLU A 82 3.84 20.81 23.51
CA GLU A 82 4.20 20.93 22.10
C GLU A 82 5.44 20.09 21.75
N ARG A 83 6.47 20.11 22.61
CA ARG A 83 7.66 19.27 22.44
C ARG A 83 7.32 17.78 22.49
N THR A 84 6.49 17.38 23.45
CA THR A 84 6.06 15.98 23.60
C THR A 84 5.26 15.53 22.39
N GLN A 85 4.38 16.37 21.87
CA GLN A 85 3.61 16.10 20.65
C GLN A 85 4.51 15.95 19.43
N TRP A 86 5.45 16.88 19.24
CA TRP A 86 6.43 16.83 18.15
C TRP A 86 7.31 15.57 18.19
N GLU A 87 7.81 15.20 19.38
CA GLU A 87 8.59 13.98 19.57
C GLU A 87 7.75 12.72 19.27
N ALA A 88 6.50 12.68 19.73
CA ALA A 88 5.58 11.58 19.46
C ALA A 88 5.22 11.47 17.97
N GLU A 89 5.04 12.59 17.27
CA GLU A 89 4.78 12.62 15.83
C GLU A 89 6.02 12.17 15.04
N THR A 90 7.20 12.68 15.39
CA THR A 90 8.47 12.27 14.77
C THR A 90 8.73 10.77 14.95
N GLU A 91 8.46 10.21 16.13
CA GLU A 91 8.61 8.78 16.40
C GLU A 91 7.58 7.94 15.64
N ARG A 92 6.33 8.43 15.52
CA ARG A 92 5.31 7.79 14.66
C ARG A 92 5.75 7.79 13.19
N GLU A 93 6.25 8.90 12.67
CA GLU A 93 6.77 8.97 11.31
C GLU A 93 7.96 8.03 11.08
N ARG A 94 8.90 7.97 12.03
CA ARG A 94 10.04 7.04 11.97
C ARG A 94 9.58 5.59 11.97
N THR A 95 8.70 5.20 12.88
CA THR A 95 8.19 3.83 12.95
C THR A 95 7.36 3.45 11.72
N GLU A 96 6.60 4.40 11.15
CA GLU A 96 5.92 4.19 9.86
C GLU A 96 6.90 4.04 8.70
N ALA A 97 7.94 4.89 8.63
CA ALA A 97 8.97 4.82 7.62
C ALA A 97 9.72 3.48 7.68
N GLU A 98 9.99 2.96 8.89
CA GLU A 98 10.59 1.64 9.07
C GLU A 98 9.67 0.48 8.67
N LYS A 99 8.37 0.58 8.95
CA LYS A 99 7.39 -0.41 8.47
C LYS A 99 7.25 -0.41 6.94
N LYS A 100 7.45 0.75 6.30
CA LYS A 100 7.40 0.93 4.83
C LYS A 100 8.69 0.50 4.13
N LYS A 101 9.80 0.28 4.85
CA LYS A 101 11.03 -0.26 4.24
C LYS A 101 10.75 -1.67 3.70
N PRO A 102 11.13 -1.98 2.44
CA PRO A 102 10.98 -3.32 1.89
C PRO A 102 11.73 -4.32 2.79
N LYS A 103 10.98 -5.17 3.50
CA LYS A 103 11.58 -6.28 4.23
C LYS A 103 11.96 -7.34 3.21
N MET A 104 13.25 -7.62 3.10
CA MET A 104 13.70 -8.77 2.35
C MET A 104 13.15 -10.03 3.03
N ASN A 105 12.41 -10.84 2.27
CA ASN A 105 11.95 -12.13 2.78
C ASN A 105 13.16 -13.00 3.15
N GLY A 106 13.03 -13.78 4.22
CA GLY A 106 14.02 -14.79 4.58
C GLY A 106 14.16 -15.85 3.48
N PHE A 107 15.23 -16.64 3.57
CA PHE A 107 15.45 -17.80 2.72
C PHE A 107 15.71 -19.04 3.57
N GLU A 108 15.23 -20.18 3.09
CA GLU A 108 15.51 -21.47 3.72
C GLU A 108 16.98 -21.83 3.48
N HIS A 109 17.78 -21.91 4.56
CA HIS A 109 19.23 -22.06 4.45
C HIS A 109 19.68 -23.40 3.88
N ALA A 110 18.82 -24.42 3.95
CA ALA A 110 19.08 -25.74 3.38
C ALA A 110 18.73 -25.85 1.89
N SER A 111 17.99 -24.87 1.35
CA SER A 111 17.51 -24.89 -0.03
C SER A 111 18.55 -24.29 -0.97
N SER A 112 19.07 -25.10 -1.89
CA SER A 112 19.89 -24.64 -3.01
C SER A 112 19.02 -24.28 -4.21
N VAL A 113 19.60 -23.55 -5.18
CA VAL A 113 19.03 -23.49 -6.53
C VAL A 113 18.87 -24.93 -7.04
N GLY A 114 17.71 -25.25 -7.60
CA GLY A 114 17.49 -26.56 -8.22
C GLY A 114 18.42 -26.75 -9.42
N ASP A 115 18.62 -28.01 -9.82
CA ASP A 115 19.52 -28.39 -10.92
C ASP A 115 19.16 -27.76 -12.27
N TYR A 116 17.93 -27.24 -12.40
CA TYR A 116 17.44 -26.55 -13.59
C TYR A 116 16.57 -25.34 -13.22
N LEU A 117 16.78 -24.24 -13.95
CA LEU A 117 15.90 -23.08 -13.87
C LEU A 117 14.59 -23.38 -14.59
N THR A 118 13.47 -23.27 -13.87
CA THR A 118 12.15 -23.47 -14.46
C THR A 118 11.83 -22.35 -15.46
N PRO A 119 11.39 -22.69 -16.70
CA PRO A 119 10.89 -21.68 -17.62
C PRO A 119 9.77 -20.88 -16.98
N ARG A 120 9.76 -19.55 -17.21
CA ARG A 120 8.74 -18.63 -16.71
C ARG A 120 7.81 -18.22 -17.85
N PRO A 121 6.56 -18.73 -17.90
CA PRO A 121 5.55 -18.23 -18.82
C PRO A 121 5.22 -16.75 -18.57
N ALA A 122 4.54 -16.14 -19.54
CA ALA A 122 4.06 -14.76 -19.43
C ALA A 122 3.12 -14.57 -18.23
N GLN A 123 3.22 -13.43 -17.53
CA GLN A 123 2.31 -13.10 -16.43
C GLN A 123 0.85 -13.03 -16.89
N TYR A 124 0.60 -12.55 -18.11
CA TYR A 124 -0.70 -12.67 -18.79
C TYR A 124 -1.27 -14.09 -18.75
N ALA A 125 -0.48 -15.10 -19.13
CA ALA A 125 -0.92 -16.49 -19.16
C ALA A 125 -1.16 -17.04 -17.75
N ILE A 126 -0.28 -16.72 -16.80
CA ILE A 126 -0.46 -17.11 -15.40
C ILE A 126 -1.74 -16.50 -14.80
N GLN A 127 -2.02 -15.23 -15.07
CA GLN A 127 -3.24 -14.56 -14.60
C GLN A 127 -4.50 -15.23 -15.15
N LYS A 128 -4.49 -15.60 -16.44
CA LYS A 128 -5.59 -16.37 -17.05
C LYS A 128 -5.77 -17.74 -16.39
N LEU A 129 -4.69 -18.45 -16.07
CA LEU A 129 -4.78 -19.71 -15.34
C LEU A 129 -5.39 -19.52 -13.94
N THR A 130 -4.98 -18.49 -13.20
CA THR A 130 -5.57 -18.18 -11.88
C THR A 130 -7.07 -17.93 -11.97
N ASN A 131 -7.55 -17.40 -13.09
CA ASN A 131 -8.96 -17.13 -13.35
C ASN A 131 -9.69 -18.29 -14.06
N PHE A 132 -9.07 -19.47 -14.19
CA PHE A 132 -9.60 -20.64 -14.90
C PHE A 132 -9.96 -20.39 -16.38
N GLU A 133 -9.34 -19.38 -16.99
CA GLU A 133 -9.64 -18.97 -18.36
C GLU A 133 -8.84 -19.74 -19.41
N TYR A 134 -9.38 -19.78 -20.62
CA TYR A 134 -8.67 -20.30 -21.78
C TYR A 134 -7.42 -19.47 -22.08
N VAL A 135 -6.30 -20.19 -22.25
CA VAL A 135 -5.02 -19.66 -22.71
C VAL A 135 -4.36 -20.66 -23.65
N GLU A 136 -3.77 -20.13 -24.71
CA GLU A 136 -3.05 -20.87 -25.74
C GLU A 136 -1.81 -21.55 -25.14
N LEU A 137 -1.53 -22.78 -25.57
CA LEU A 137 -0.37 -23.53 -25.09
C LEU A 137 0.95 -22.87 -25.48
N TRP A 138 0.96 -22.04 -26.52
CA TRP A 138 2.14 -21.32 -26.97
C TRP A 138 2.87 -20.58 -25.83
N TYR A 139 2.14 -19.97 -24.89
CA TYR A 139 2.75 -19.26 -23.75
C TYR A 139 3.59 -20.16 -22.84
N PHE A 140 3.35 -21.47 -22.88
CA PHE A 140 4.05 -22.49 -22.12
C PHE A 140 5.12 -23.21 -22.95
N SER A 141 5.33 -22.81 -24.22
CA SER A 141 6.43 -23.29 -25.04
C SER A 141 7.75 -22.58 -24.70
N PRO A 142 8.90 -23.13 -25.12
CA PRO A 142 10.18 -22.43 -25.03
C PRO A 142 10.17 -21.04 -25.68
N GLU A 143 9.48 -20.89 -26.80
CA GLU A 143 9.33 -19.64 -27.54
C GLU A 143 8.47 -18.64 -26.76
N GLY A 144 7.32 -19.07 -26.24
CA GLY A 144 6.46 -18.22 -25.39
C GLY A 144 7.16 -17.77 -24.11
N CYS A 145 7.94 -18.65 -23.47
CA CYS A 145 8.75 -18.29 -22.29
C CYS A 145 9.88 -17.30 -22.63
N LYS A 146 10.52 -17.45 -23.80
CA LYS A 146 11.53 -16.49 -24.28
C LYS A 146 10.91 -15.13 -24.59
N ASP A 147 9.71 -15.11 -25.16
CA ASP A 147 8.97 -13.88 -25.44
C ASP A 147 8.59 -13.15 -24.15
N ALA A 148 8.07 -13.88 -23.15
CA ALA A 148 7.78 -13.34 -21.82
C ALA A 148 9.00 -12.72 -21.14
N LEU A 149 10.17 -13.35 -21.25
CA LEU A 149 11.42 -12.83 -20.72
C LEU A 149 11.85 -11.52 -21.41
N LYS A 150 11.58 -11.37 -22.72
CA LYS A 150 11.84 -10.12 -23.44
C LYS A 150 10.86 -9.03 -23.02
N SER A 151 9.57 -9.35 -22.95
CA SER A 151 8.52 -8.40 -22.57
C SER A 151 8.70 -7.87 -21.15
N SER A 152 9.10 -8.72 -20.19
CA SER A 152 9.33 -8.31 -18.80
C SER A 152 10.56 -7.42 -18.59
N ARG A 153 11.51 -7.42 -19.52
CA ARG A 153 12.72 -6.58 -19.48
C ARG A 153 12.60 -5.29 -20.27
N SER A 154 11.53 -5.13 -21.06
CA SER A 154 11.31 -3.96 -21.88
C SER A 154 10.85 -2.78 -21.02
N VAL A 155 11.78 -1.89 -20.69
CA VAL A 155 11.50 -0.58 -20.06
C VAL A 155 10.79 0.38 -21.02
N ALA A 156 10.68 0.02 -22.31
CA ALA A 156 10.12 0.88 -23.35
C ALA A 156 8.58 0.99 -23.34
N ASP A 157 7.90 0.24 -22.48
CA ASP A 157 6.44 0.33 -22.34
C ASP A 157 6.11 1.36 -21.26
N ASN A 158 5.90 2.62 -21.67
CA ASN A 158 5.55 3.73 -20.77
C ASN A 158 4.15 3.58 -20.14
N ASP A 159 3.37 2.58 -20.55
CA ASP A 159 2.06 2.27 -19.97
C ASP A 159 2.24 1.42 -18.70
N MET A 160 2.12 2.07 -17.54
CA MET A 160 2.12 1.42 -16.22
C MET A 160 0.68 1.26 -15.72
N SER A 161 0.32 0.06 -15.29
CA SER A 161 -0.99 -0.21 -14.66
C SER A 161 -0.84 -0.28 -13.15
N ILE A 162 -1.82 0.30 -12.44
CA ILE A 162 -1.94 0.18 -10.98
C ILE A 162 -2.76 -1.08 -10.69
N THR A 163 -2.12 -2.10 -10.13
CA THR A 163 -2.78 -3.36 -9.74
C THR A 163 -2.77 -3.53 -8.22
N ARG A 164 -3.90 -3.94 -7.64
CA ARG A 164 -4.00 -4.24 -6.20
C ARG A 164 -3.55 -5.69 -5.97
N THR A 165 -2.54 -5.89 -5.13
CA THR A 165 -2.08 -7.21 -4.67
C THR A 165 -1.96 -7.16 -3.15
N ASP A 166 -2.64 -8.07 -2.45
CA ASP A 166 -2.57 -8.20 -0.99
C ASP A 166 -2.70 -6.86 -0.24
N ASP A 167 -3.73 -6.08 -0.60
CA ASP A 167 -4.04 -4.75 -0.05
C ASP A 167 -3.03 -3.62 -0.34
N GLN A 168 -2.01 -3.86 -1.17
CA GLN A 168 -1.14 -2.81 -1.72
C GLN A 168 -1.43 -2.52 -3.19
N LEU A 169 -1.40 -1.24 -3.55
CA LEU A 169 -1.39 -0.79 -4.94
C LEU A 169 0.05 -0.86 -5.48
N THR A 170 0.28 -1.70 -6.48
CA THR A 170 1.59 -1.83 -7.14
C THR A 170 1.50 -1.35 -8.59
N LEU A 171 2.45 -0.49 -8.98
CA LEU A 171 2.64 -0.05 -10.36
C LEU A 171 3.43 -1.13 -11.11
N ARG A 172 2.86 -1.68 -12.18
CA ARG A 172 3.53 -2.69 -13.02
C ARG A 172 3.42 -2.33 -14.51
N PRO A 173 4.44 -2.64 -15.33
CA PRO A 173 4.33 -2.46 -16.78
C PRO A 173 3.14 -3.23 -17.35
N THR A 174 2.32 -2.56 -18.16
CA THR A 174 1.08 -3.12 -18.72
C THR A 174 1.38 -4.23 -19.72
N SER A 175 2.48 -4.14 -20.47
CA SER A 175 2.96 -5.17 -21.40
C SER A 175 3.06 -6.57 -20.81
N ALA A 176 3.49 -6.71 -19.54
CA ALA A 176 3.63 -8.04 -18.91
C ALA A 176 2.29 -8.78 -18.77
N PHE A 177 1.18 -8.03 -18.74
CA PHE A 177 -0.19 -8.52 -18.62
C PHE A 177 -0.97 -8.44 -19.94
N LYS A 178 -0.31 -8.04 -21.03
CA LYS A 178 -0.92 -8.01 -22.36
C LYS A 178 -0.66 -9.32 -23.10
N ALA A 179 -1.62 -9.73 -23.92
CA ALA A 179 -1.42 -10.84 -24.84
C ALA A 179 -0.27 -10.53 -25.82
N SER A 180 0.60 -11.51 -26.06
CA SER A 180 1.67 -11.40 -27.04
C SER A 180 1.09 -11.39 -28.45
N LYS A 181 1.64 -10.53 -29.33
CA LYS A 181 1.30 -10.54 -30.76
C LYS A 181 1.83 -11.78 -31.48
N ALA A 182 2.78 -12.50 -30.87
CA ALA A 182 3.36 -13.73 -31.40
C ALA A 182 2.62 -14.98 -30.90
N ALA A 183 1.59 -14.83 -30.07
CA ALA A 183 0.81 -15.96 -29.57
C ALA A 183 0.13 -16.69 -30.73
N MET A 184 0.37 -17.99 -30.80
CA MET A 184 -0.21 -18.88 -31.81
C MET A 184 -1.31 -19.73 -31.19
N ALA A 185 -2.37 -20.01 -31.96
CA ALA A 185 -3.39 -20.94 -31.54
C ALA A 185 -2.83 -22.37 -31.45
N ASP A 186 -3.44 -23.23 -30.62
CA ASP A 186 -2.92 -24.58 -30.39
C ASP A 186 -2.78 -25.41 -31.69
N HIS A 187 -3.67 -25.17 -32.66
CA HIS A 187 -3.66 -25.86 -33.96
C HIS A 187 -2.60 -25.35 -34.95
N GLU A 188 -1.97 -24.21 -34.65
CA GLU A 188 -0.87 -23.64 -35.44
C GLU A 188 0.50 -24.07 -34.92
N LEU A 189 0.54 -24.73 -33.74
CA LEU A 189 1.78 -25.26 -33.17
C LEU A 189 2.27 -26.47 -33.95
N SER A 190 3.58 -26.72 -33.92
CA SER A 190 4.07 -28.06 -34.27
C SER A 190 3.74 -29.04 -33.16
N PHE A 191 3.54 -30.32 -33.51
CA PHE A 191 3.21 -31.33 -32.52
C PHE A 191 4.26 -31.46 -31.41
N SER A 192 5.55 -31.34 -31.76
CA SER A 192 6.65 -31.33 -30.78
C SER A 192 6.56 -30.16 -29.81
N ILE A 193 6.22 -28.95 -30.30
CA ILE A 193 6.03 -27.78 -29.45
C ILE A 193 4.81 -27.97 -28.55
N PHE A 194 3.71 -28.48 -29.08
CA PHE A 194 2.51 -28.82 -28.31
C PHE A 194 2.83 -29.77 -27.14
N LEU A 195 3.58 -30.85 -27.38
CA LEU A 195 3.97 -31.81 -26.33
C LEU A 195 4.83 -31.17 -25.23
N ARG A 196 5.75 -30.27 -25.60
CA ARG A 196 6.57 -29.54 -24.62
C ARG A 196 5.73 -28.55 -23.82
N ALA A 197 4.85 -27.82 -24.50
CA ALA A 197 4.01 -26.81 -23.91
C ALA A 197 2.98 -27.41 -22.94
N LYS A 198 2.36 -28.56 -23.26
CA LYS A 198 1.41 -29.21 -22.34
C LYS A 198 2.03 -29.57 -21.00
N ASN A 199 3.29 -30.00 -20.97
CA ASN A 199 3.94 -30.43 -19.74
C ASN A 199 4.13 -29.24 -18.80
N LEU A 200 4.58 -28.10 -19.35
CA LEU A 200 4.69 -26.88 -18.56
C LEU A 200 3.30 -26.33 -18.16
N PHE A 201 2.31 -26.38 -19.06
CA PHE A 201 0.93 -26.01 -18.74
C PHE A 201 0.37 -26.81 -17.55
N LEU A 202 0.52 -28.14 -17.54
CA LEU A 202 0.06 -29.01 -16.44
C LEU A 202 0.75 -28.67 -15.10
N ILE A 203 2.05 -28.36 -15.13
CA ILE A 203 2.78 -27.89 -13.95
C ILE A 203 2.20 -26.56 -13.44
N GLN A 204 1.88 -25.63 -14.34
CA GLN A 204 1.39 -24.31 -13.96
C GLN A 204 -0.04 -24.33 -13.41
N ILE A 205 -0.95 -25.14 -13.97
CA ILE A 205 -2.30 -25.28 -13.40
C ILE A 205 -2.28 -25.94 -12.02
N SER A 206 -1.33 -26.87 -11.78
CA SER A 206 -1.11 -27.45 -10.46
C SER A 206 -0.61 -26.39 -9.47
N LYS A 207 0.35 -25.54 -9.87
CA LYS A 207 0.81 -24.40 -9.07
C LYS A 207 -0.29 -23.36 -8.81
N ALA A 208 -1.19 -23.16 -9.77
CA ALA A 208 -2.38 -22.32 -9.64
C ALA A 208 -3.49 -22.97 -8.80
N LYS A 209 -3.23 -24.15 -8.19
CA LYS A 209 -4.15 -24.87 -7.30
C LYS A 209 -5.49 -25.18 -7.95
N TRP A 210 -5.48 -25.55 -9.23
CA TRP A 210 -6.70 -26.02 -9.88
C TRP A 210 -7.25 -27.27 -9.18
N PRO A 211 -8.58 -27.49 -9.21
CA PRO A 211 -9.17 -28.70 -8.64
C PRO A 211 -8.56 -29.96 -9.29
N GLN A 212 -8.19 -30.94 -8.46
CA GLN A 212 -7.55 -32.17 -8.92
C GLN A 212 -8.33 -32.89 -10.04
N PRO A 213 -9.67 -33.03 -9.99
CA PRO A 213 -10.42 -33.66 -11.07
C PRO A 213 -10.23 -32.99 -12.44
N ASN A 214 -10.07 -31.67 -12.48
CA ASN A 214 -9.83 -30.93 -13.72
C ASN A 214 -8.42 -31.17 -14.25
N ILE A 215 -7.42 -31.25 -13.36
CA ILE A 215 -6.03 -31.57 -13.71
C ILE A 215 -5.95 -32.99 -14.27
N ASP A 216 -6.62 -33.95 -13.63
CA ASP A 216 -6.64 -35.35 -14.06
C ASP A 216 -7.32 -35.50 -15.43
N ALA A 217 -8.47 -34.85 -15.64
CA ALA A 217 -9.18 -34.85 -16.92
C ALA A 217 -8.34 -34.25 -18.05
N LEU A 218 -7.63 -33.13 -17.81
CA LEU A 218 -6.72 -32.53 -18.78
C LEU A 218 -5.51 -33.42 -19.06
N SER A 219 -4.96 -34.06 -18.04
CA SER A 219 -3.84 -34.99 -18.18
C SER A 219 -4.23 -36.18 -19.06
N LEU A 220 -5.42 -36.75 -18.80
CA LEU A 220 -5.97 -37.85 -19.60
C LEU A 220 -6.23 -37.39 -21.04
N PHE A 221 -6.85 -36.22 -21.23
CA PHE A 221 -7.06 -35.64 -22.56
C PHE A 221 -5.76 -35.56 -23.36
N PHE A 222 -4.71 -34.97 -22.80
CA PHE A 222 -3.43 -34.86 -23.49
C PHE A 222 -2.79 -36.23 -23.79
N TRP A 223 -2.88 -37.19 -22.86
CA TRP A 223 -2.36 -38.52 -23.07
C TRP A 223 -3.09 -39.26 -24.21
N HIS A 224 -4.42 -39.17 -24.27
CA HIS A 224 -5.20 -39.77 -25.34
C HIS A 224 -4.84 -39.16 -26.70
N LEU A 225 -4.69 -37.83 -26.78
CA LEU A 225 -4.31 -37.14 -28.02
C LEU A 225 -2.89 -37.49 -28.47
N GLU A 226 -1.95 -37.60 -27.54
CA GLU A 226 -0.56 -38.01 -27.81
C GLU A 226 -0.48 -39.41 -28.42
N ASN A 227 -1.34 -40.33 -27.95
CA ASN A 227 -1.34 -41.74 -28.35
C ASN A 227 -2.42 -42.11 -29.36
N HIS A 228 -3.11 -41.12 -29.94
CA HIS A 228 -4.23 -41.38 -30.84
C HIS A 228 -3.78 -42.04 -32.15
N SER A 229 -4.48 -43.09 -32.58
CA SER A 229 -4.12 -43.91 -33.76
C SER A 229 -4.04 -43.11 -35.06
N ILE A 230 -4.88 -42.08 -35.23
CA ILE A 230 -4.91 -41.22 -36.42
C ILE A 230 -3.56 -40.55 -36.72
N ARG A 231 -2.71 -40.35 -35.70
CA ARG A 231 -1.38 -39.77 -35.87
C ARG A 231 -0.46 -40.65 -36.71
N ASN A 232 -0.63 -41.96 -36.61
CA ASN A 232 0.15 -42.95 -37.37
C ASN A 232 -0.55 -43.35 -38.66
N ASN A 233 -1.88 -43.23 -38.71
CA ASN A 233 -2.70 -43.71 -39.82
C ASN A 233 -3.02 -42.64 -40.87
N SER A 234 -2.62 -41.38 -40.66
CA SER A 234 -2.90 -40.26 -41.56
C SER A 234 -1.72 -39.30 -41.68
N GLU A 235 -1.41 -38.86 -42.90
CA GLU A 235 -0.36 -37.86 -43.15
C GLU A 235 -0.65 -36.51 -42.47
N ILE A 236 -1.93 -36.19 -42.27
CA ILE A 236 -2.38 -34.97 -41.59
C ILE A 236 -2.75 -35.23 -40.13
N GLY A 237 -2.45 -36.42 -39.59
CA GLY A 237 -2.91 -36.86 -38.28
C GLY A 237 -2.56 -35.90 -37.14
N ASP A 238 -1.33 -35.37 -37.13
CA ASP A 238 -0.92 -34.35 -36.16
C ASP A 238 -1.77 -33.07 -36.28
N MET A 239 -2.05 -32.59 -37.50
CA MET A 239 -2.92 -31.41 -37.72
C MET A 239 -4.34 -31.65 -37.22
N VAL A 240 -4.89 -32.85 -37.43
CA VAL A 240 -6.22 -33.23 -36.92
C VAL A 240 -6.24 -33.17 -35.40
N ILE A 241 -5.26 -33.79 -34.74
CA ILE A 241 -5.19 -33.82 -33.27
C ILE A 241 -5.02 -32.43 -32.69
N LEU A 242 -4.14 -31.59 -33.27
CA LEU A 242 -3.94 -30.23 -32.79
C LEU A 242 -5.19 -29.35 -33.01
N THR A 243 -5.90 -29.54 -34.13
CA THR A 243 -7.17 -28.86 -34.41
C THR A 243 -8.25 -29.28 -33.42
N TYR A 244 -8.37 -30.58 -33.15
CA TYR A 244 -9.27 -31.11 -32.12
C TYR A 244 -8.92 -30.53 -30.74
N ALA A 245 -7.62 -30.55 -30.37
CA ALA A 245 -7.15 -30.00 -29.11
C ALA A 245 -7.53 -28.53 -28.93
N SER A 246 -7.25 -27.71 -29.95
CA SER A 246 -7.56 -26.28 -29.98
C SER A 246 -9.05 -26.02 -29.77
N ARG A 247 -9.91 -26.69 -30.54
CA ARG A 247 -11.37 -26.48 -30.50
C ARG A 247 -11.97 -26.95 -29.18
N VAL A 248 -11.63 -28.16 -28.74
CA VAL A 248 -12.22 -28.78 -27.55
C VAL A 248 -11.77 -28.09 -26.28
N ARG A 249 -10.50 -27.68 -26.16
CA ARG A 249 -10.05 -26.91 -24.99
C ARG A 249 -10.77 -25.57 -24.88
N GLN A 250 -10.96 -24.87 -26.00
CA GLN A 250 -11.69 -23.60 -26.01
C GLN A 250 -13.15 -23.80 -25.57
N ASP A 251 -13.88 -24.73 -26.19
CA ASP A 251 -15.28 -25.03 -25.83
C ASP A 251 -15.42 -25.51 -24.37
N TRP A 252 -14.47 -26.32 -23.89
CA TRP A 252 -14.44 -26.77 -22.51
C TRP A 252 -14.31 -25.61 -21.52
N HIS A 253 -13.39 -24.68 -21.78
CA HIS A 253 -13.23 -23.48 -20.94
C HIS A 253 -14.46 -22.56 -21.00
N ASP A 254 -15.05 -22.36 -22.18
CA ASP A 254 -16.25 -21.53 -22.34
C ASP A 254 -17.46 -22.12 -21.60
N ARG A 255 -17.60 -23.45 -21.59
CA ARG A 255 -18.65 -24.15 -20.83
C ARG A 255 -18.37 -24.19 -19.34
N LEU A 256 -17.11 -24.31 -18.91
CA LEU A 256 -16.75 -24.22 -17.50
C LEU A 256 -17.18 -22.87 -16.89
N LYS A 257 -17.05 -21.77 -17.64
CA LYS A 257 -17.53 -20.44 -17.21
C LYS A 257 -19.05 -20.39 -16.97
N ARG A 258 -19.81 -21.31 -17.59
CA ARG A 258 -21.27 -21.44 -17.47
C ARG A 258 -21.70 -22.54 -16.51
N ASP A 259 -20.76 -23.20 -15.83
CA ASP A 259 -20.99 -24.39 -15.01
C ASP A 259 -21.56 -25.60 -15.81
N GLU A 260 -21.25 -25.64 -17.12
CA GLU A 260 -21.67 -26.69 -18.06
C GLU A 260 -20.47 -27.55 -18.52
N GLY A 261 -19.41 -27.57 -17.71
CA GLY A 261 -18.17 -28.28 -18.04
C GLY A 261 -18.41 -29.77 -18.28
N PHE A 262 -17.77 -30.32 -19.31
CA PHE A 262 -17.75 -31.76 -19.58
C PHE A 262 -16.40 -32.37 -19.19
N ASN A 263 -16.33 -33.70 -19.06
CA ASN A 263 -15.06 -34.37 -18.87
C ASN A 263 -14.25 -34.35 -20.18
N ILE A 264 -13.29 -33.43 -20.28
CA ILE A 264 -12.44 -33.26 -21.46
C ILE A 264 -11.58 -34.49 -21.76
N GLY A 265 -11.32 -35.36 -20.77
CA GLY A 265 -10.58 -36.61 -20.96
C GLY A 265 -11.28 -37.62 -21.87
N ASN A 266 -12.60 -37.49 -22.05
CA ASN A 266 -13.37 -38.35 -22.94
C ASN A 266 -13.26 -37.86 -24.39
N ILE A 267 -12.45 -38.56 -25.19
CA ILE A 267 -12.25 -38.20 -26.60
C ILE A 267 -13.47 -38.54 -27.45
N ASN A 268 -13.90 -37.56 -28.26
CA ASN A 268 -15.00 -37.72 -29.19
C ASN A 268 -14.47 -38.10 -30.58
N GLU A 269 -14.46 -39.40 -30.85
CA GLU A 269 -14.01 -39.99 -32.12
C GLU A 269 -14.79 -39.47 -33.35
N ASN A 270 -16.08 -39.20 -33.18
CA ASN A 270 -16.91 -38.65 -34.27
C ASN A 270 -16.46 -37.24 -34.66
N LEU A 271 -16.11 -36.42 -33.67
CA LEU A 271 -15.59 -35.08 -33.90
C LEU A 271 -14.19 -35.12 -34.52
N ILE A 272 -13.31 -36.04 -34.08
CA ILE A 272 -12.00 -36.25 -34.72
C ILE A 272 -12.17 -36.62 -36.20
N ARG A 273 -13.07 -37.56 -36.52
CA ARG A 273 -13.36 -37.94 -37.91
C ARG A 273 -13.88 -36.76 -38.74
N THR A 274 -14.80 -35.97 -38.19
CA THR A 274 -15.34 -34.78 -38.87
C THR A 274 -14.25 -33.75 -39.15
N ILE A 275 -13.36 -33.50 -38.19
CA ILE A 275 -12.20 -32.60 -38.37
C ILE A 275 -11.25 -33.14 -39.43
N ASN A 276 -10.99 -34.46 -39.44
CA ASN A 276 -10.15 -35.08 -40.45
C ASN A 276 -10.72 -34.88 -41.86
N GLU A 277 -12.01 -35.12 -42.06
CA GLU A 277 -12.69 -34.86 -43.35
C GLU A 277 -12.58 -33.38 -43.76
N GLU A 278 -12.88 -32.46 -42.86
CA GLU A 278 -12.78 -31.00 -43.09
C GLU A 278 -11.36 -30.58 -43.52
N LEU A 279 -10.33 -31.12 -42.86
CA LEU A 279 -8.94 -30.79 -43.16
C LEU A 279 -8.49 -31.41 -44.50
N TRP A 280 -8.91 -32.63 -44.82
CA TRP A 280 -8.64 -33.22 -46.12
C TRP A 280 -9.29 -32.43 -47.26
N ASP A 281 -10.50 -31.93 -47.09
CA ASP A 281 -11.15 -31.05 -48.07
C ASP A 281 -10.36 -29.77 -48.32
N LYS A 282 -9.84 -29.17 -47.24
CA LYS A 282 -8.97 -27.97 -47.32
C LYS A 282 -7.64 -28.27 -48.03
N VAL A 283 -7.00 -29.39 -47.69
CA VAL A 283 -5.74 -29.80 -48.34
C VAL A 283 -5.97 -30.03 -49.83
N ARG A 284 -6.97 -30.84 -50.20
CA ARG A 284 -7.29 -31.13 -51.61
C ARG A 284 -7.61 -29.87 -52.41
N SER A 285 -8.39 -28.95 -51.82
CA SER A 285 -8.72 -27.67 -52.46
C SER A 285 -7.50 -26.78 -52.68
N ARG A 286 -6.56 -26.73 -51.72
CA ARG A 286 -5.30 -25.98 -51.88
C ARG A 286 -4.42 -26.58 -52.96
N THR A 287 -4.26 -27.90 -52.99
CA THR A 287 -3.47 -28.60 -54.01
C THR A 287 -4.04 -28.35 -55.41
N TRP A 288 -5.37 -28.37 -55.56
CA TRP A 288 -6.04 -28.09 -56.83
C TRP A 288 -5.83 -26.65 -57.32
N ASN A 289 -5.86 -25.67 -56.41
CA ASN A 289 -5.62 -24.27 -56.75
C ASN A 289 -4.16 -23.99 -57.18
N ILE A 290 -3.17 -24.65 -56.56
CA ILE A 290 -1.75 -24.49 -56.90
C ILE A 290 -1.47 -25.01 -58.32
N VAL A 291 -2.03 -26.17 -58.68
CA VAL A 291 -1.88 -26.76 -60.02
C VAL A 291 -2.47 -25.85 -61.10
N ARG A 292 -3.59 -25.16 -60.80
CA ARG A 292 -4.25 -24.24 -61.74
C ARG A 292 -3.50 -22.92 -61.95
N THR A 293 -2.77 -22.45 -60.94
CA THR A 293 -1.95 -21.21 -61.07
C THR A 293 -0.61 -21.42 -61.77
N GLN A 294 -0.18 -22.67 -61.97
CA GLN A 294 1.07 -23.03 -62.66
C GLN A 294 0.85 -23.56 -64.09
N SER A 295 -0.40 -23.70 -64.53
CA SER A 295 -0.80 -23.97 -65.93
C SER A 295 -1.28 -22.69 -66.60
#